data_AF-A0A3L7UVY3-F1
#
_entry.id   AF-A0A3L7UVY3-F1
#
_cell.length_a   1.000
_cell.length_b   1.000
_cell.length_c   1.000
_cell.angle_alpha   90.00
_cell.angle_beta   90.00
_cell.angle_gamma   90.00
#
_symmetry.space_group_name_H-M   'P 1'
#
loop_
_entity.id
_entity.type
_entity.pdbx_description
1 polymer ?
#
loop_
_entity_poly.entity_id
_entity_poly.type
_entity_poly.pdbx_seq_one_letter_code
_entity_poly.pdbx_strand_id
1 'polypeptide(L)'
;SDDNETNLSVRGQLTTKWSPTSVFSSLAEASAFFEAGAMGYSATPVASRFQGLELRCNHWHVDPLGVEEVRSNFFENESLFPKGSIEFDCALLMRNIAHEWHEQADLCCAAA
;
A
#
# COMPACT_ATOMS: atom_id res chain seq x y z
N SER A 1 -9.49 -0.07 13.10
CA SER A 1 -8.65 -0.06 14.30
C SER A 1 -9.58 -0.08 15.50
N ASP A 2 -9.23 -0.79 16.57
CA ASP A 2 -10.06 -0.91 17.78
C ASP A 2 -10.15 0.40 18.59
N ASP A 3 -9.35 1.40 18.23
CA ASP A 3 -9.40 2.76 18.78
C ASP A 3 -10.37 3.71 18.06
N ASN A 4 -10.96 3.29 16.93
CA ASN A 4 -11.81 4.11 16.06
C ASN A 4 -11.17 5.44 15.59
N GLU A 5 -9.85 5.60 15.74
CA GLU A 5 -9.14 6.83 15.42
C GLU A 5 -8.69 6.89 13.95
N THR A 6 -8.68 5.75 13.25
CA THR A 6 -8.34 5.69 11.82
C THR A 6 -9.56 5.32 11.00
N ASN A 7 -10.00 6.23 10.13
CA ASN A 7 -11.09 5.98 9.18
C ASN A 7 -10.55 6.11 7.75
N LEU A 8 -10.71 5.04 6.98
CA LEU A 8 -10.43 4.97 5.56
C LEU A 8 -11.67 4.41 4.87
N SER A 9 -12.16 5.09 3.83
CA SER A 9 -13.21 4.56 2.96
C SER A 9 -12.81 4.73 1.50
N VAL A 10 -13.17 3.73 0.69
CA VAL A 10 -12.93 3.72 -0.76
C VAL A 10 -14.21 3.26 -1.43
N ARG A 11 -14.73 4.05 -2.35
CA ARG A 11 -15.78 3.67 -3.29
C ARG A 11 -15.19 3.65 -4.68
N GLY A 12 -15.38 2.56 -5.38
CA GLY A 12 -14.88 2.40 -6.74
C GLY A 12 -15.45 1.16 -7.41
N GLN A 13 -15.11 1.01 -8.68
CA GLN A 13 -15.57 -0.07 -9.54
C GLN A 13 -14.41 -0.63 -10.35
N LEU A 14 -14.51 -1.93 -10.68
CA LEU A 14 -13.53 -2.57 -11.56
C LEU A 14 -13.53 -1.84 -12.91
N THR A 15 -12.34 -1.58 -13.44
CA THR A 15 -12.19 -0.96 -14.76
C THR A 15 -11.15 -1.72 -15.56
N THR A 16 -11.11 -1.47 -16.86
CA THR A 16 -10.03 -1.93 -17.76
C THR A 16 -9.12 -0.78 -18.19
N LYS A 17 -9.43 0.46 -17.76
CA LYS A 17 -8.68 1.66 -18.12
C LYS A 17 -7.67 1.99 -17.04
N TRP A 18 -6.43 2.27 -17.46
CA TRP A 18 -5.39 2.83 -16.60
C TRP A 18 -5.53 4.35 -16.49
N SER A 19 -5.19 4.91 -15.33
CA SER A 19 -5.21 6.37 -15.13
C SER A 19 -4.03 7.02 -15.86
N PRO A 20 -4.23 7.94 -16.81
CA PRO A 20 -3.14 8.62 -17.49
C PRO A 20 -2.44 9.66 -16.61
N THR A 21 -3.00 10.00 -15.46
CA THR A 21 -2.42 10.93 -14.48
C THR A 21 -1.62 10.22 -13.40
N SER A 22 -1.56 8.89 -13.41
CA SER A 22 -0.73 8.15 -12.46
C SER A 22 0.75 8.43 -12.73
N VAL A 23 1.55 8.40 -11.67
CA VAL A 23 3.02 8.42 -11.76
C VAL A 23 3.57 7.20 -12.51
N PHE A 24 2.80 6.11 -12.60
CA PHE A 24 3.15 4.95 -13.40
C PHE A 24 2.56 5.07 -14.82
N SER A 25 3.39 4.79 -15.82
CA SER A 25 3.01 4.86 -17.24
C SER A 25 2.01 3.78 -17.66
N SER A 26 1.89 2.69 -16.89
CA SER A 26 0.98 1.58 -17.19
C SER A 26 0.63 0.75 -15.96
N LEU A 27 -0.45 -0.03 -16.06
CA LEU A 27 -0.81 -1.06 -15.08
C LEU A 27 0.33 -2.07 -14.86
N ALA A 28 1.03 -2.45 -15.93
CA ALA A 28 2.12 -3.42 -15.85
C ALA A 28 3.30 -2.87 -15.03
N GLU A 29 3.62 -1.59 -15.19
CA GLU A 29 4.66 -0.93 -14.40
C GLU A 29 4.26 -0.82 -12.93
N ALA A 30 3.04 -0.35 -12.64
CA ALA A 30 2.54 -0.29 -11.28
C ALA A 30 2.52 -1.69 -10.63
N SER A 31 2.02 -2.70 -11.35
CA SER A 31 2.01 -4.10 -10.90
C SER A 31 3.40 -4.60 -10.54
N ALA A 32 4.40 -4.40 -11.41
CA ALA A 32 5.77 -4.83 -11.16
C ALA A 32 6.40 -4.10 -9.97
N PHE A 33 6.11 -2.80 -9.81
CA PHE A 33 6.58 -2.02 -8.65
C PHE A 33 6.04 -2.59 -7.33
N PHE A 34 4.73 -2.84 -7.25
CA PHE A 34 4.11 -3.36 -6.03
C PHE A 34 4.46 -4.83 -5.77
N GLU A 35 4.64 -5.65 -6.80
CA GLU A 35 5.11 -7.03 -6.67
C GLU A 35 6.52 -7.10 -6.09
N ALA A 36 7.42 -6.21 -6.52
CA ALA A 36 8.77 -6.10 -5.97
C ALA A 36 8.78 -5.63 -4.50
N GLY A 37 7.71 -4.97 -4.04
CA GLY A 37 7.52 -4.47 -2.68
C GLY A 37 6.98 -5.50 -1.69
N ALA A 38 7.11 -6.80 -1.96
CA ALA A 38 6.55 -7.90 -1.18
C ALA A 38 7.09 -8.02 0.26
N MET A 39 8.25 -7.44 0.57
CA MET A 39 8.88 -7.51 1.89
C MET A 39 8.72 -6.21 2.67
N GLY A 40 8.15 -6.29 3.88
CA GLY A 40 7.97 -5.17 4.79
C GLY A 40 8.63 -5.42 6.15
N TYR A 41 8.98 -4.34 6.85
CA TYR A 41 9.54 -4.38 8.19
C TYR A 41 8.72 -3.50 9.14
N SER A 42 8.35 -4.07 10.29
CA SER A 42 7.58 -3.38 11.32
C SER A 42 8.46 -3.06 12.52
N ALA A 43 8.26 -1.88 13.10
CA ALA A 43 8.94 -1.49 14.34
C ALA A 43 8.52 -2.41 15.50
N THR A 44 9.46 -2.68 16.40
CA THR A 44 9.21 -3.43 17.64
C THR A 44 9.39 -2.50 18.85
N PRO A 45 9.03 -2.94 20.08
CA PRO A 45 9.36 -2.18 21.29
C PRO A 45 10.86 -1.95 21.50
N VAL A 46 11.72 -2.72 20.83
CA VAL A 46 13.17 -2.51 20.80
C VAL A 46 13.51 -1.63 19.60
N ALA A 47 13.87 -0.36 19.85
CA ALA A 47 14.03 0.66 18.81
C ALA A 47 15.03 0.32 17.69
N SER A 48 16.00 -0.56 17.96
CA SER A 48 17.01 -1.00 16.98
C SER A 48 16.64 -2.29 16.23
N ARG A 49 15.43 -2.81 16.44
CA ARG A 49 14.97 -4.10 15.89
C ARG A 49 13.66 -3.93 15.14
N PHE A 50 13.65 -4.42 13.90
CA PHE A 50 12.46 -4.47 13.06
C PHE A 50 12.19 -5.91 12.61
N GLN A 51 10.94 -6.33 12.71
CA GLN A 51 10.53 -7.67 12.29
C GLN A 51 10.11 -7.66 10.83
N GLY A 52 10.74 -8.54 10.04
CA GLY A 52 10.48 -8.66 8.62
C GLY A 52 9.35 -9.64 8.31
N LEU A 53 8.55 -9.30 7.31
CA LEU A 53 7.48 -10.14 6.79
C LEU A 53 7.46 -10.04 5.27
N GLU A 54 7.42 -11.17 4.58
CA GLU A 54 7.34 -11.27 3.13
C GLU A 54 5.98 -11.84 2.71
N LEU A 55 5.29 -11.13 1.81
CA LEU A 55 4.12 -11.61 1.11
C LEU A 55 4.54 -12.44 -0.10
N ARG A 56 4.22 -13.73 -0.13
CA ARG A 56 4.44 -14.57 -1.32
C ARG A 56 3.11 -14.87 -1.98
N CYS A 57 2.97 -14.45 -3.23
CA CYS A 57 1.82 -14.75 -4.08
C CYS A 57 2.24 -15.78 -5.14
N ASN A 58 1.55 -16.93 -5.19
CA ASN A 58 1.85 -17.94 -6.22
C ASN A 58 1.55 -17.44 -7.63
N HIS A 59 0.54 -16.56 -7.75
CA HIS A 59 0.14 -15.91 -8.98
C HIS A 59 -0.20 -14.45 -8.66
N TRP A 60 0.78 -13.56 -8.77
CA TRP A 60 0.55 -12.13 -8.66
C TRP A 60 -0.36 -11.66 -9.79
N HIS A 61 -1.40 -10.92 -9.44
CA HIS A 61 -2.30 -10.28 -10.40
C HIS A 61 -2.94 -9.06 -9.77
N VAL A 62 -3.07 -7.98 -10.52
CA VAL A 62 -3.78 -6.78 -10.11
C VAL A 62 -4.69 -6.30 -11.23
N ASP A 63 -5.91 -5.90 -10.87
CA ASP A 63 -6.80 -5.18 -11.77
C ASP A 63 -6.80 -3.69 -11.42
N PRO A 64 -6.95 -2.77 -12.38
CA PRO A 64 -7.11 -1.38 -12.05
C PRO A 64 -8.50 -1.15 -11.44
N LEU A 65 -8.54 -0.32 -10.39
CA LEU A 65 -9.77 0.07 -9.74
C LEU A 65 -10.06 1.54 -10.06
N GLY A 66 -11.19 1.81 -10.71
CA GLY A 66 -11.67 3.16 -10.93
C GLY A 66 -12.27 3.70 -9.64
N VAL A 67 -11.58 4.62 -8.98
CA VAL A 67 -12.01 5.21 -7.71
C VAL A 67 -12.94 6.39 -7.96
N GLU A 68 -14.10 6.35 -7.33
CA GLU A 68 -15.08 7.45 -7.32
C GLU A 68 -14.88 8.36 -6.11
N GLU A 69 -14.53 7.75 -4.97
CA GLU A 69 -14.31 8.47 -3.72
C GLU A 69 -13.30 7.71 -2.86
N VAL A 70 -12.33 8.44 -2.31
CA VAL A 70 -11.43 7.98 -1.26
C VAL A 70 -11.45 8.99 -0.13
N ARG A 71 -11.62 8.52 1.10
CA ARG A 71 -11.58 9.34 2.33
C ARG A 71 -10.60 8.73 3.28
N SER A 72 -9.73 9.54 3.85
CA SER A 72 -8.83 9.13 4.92
C SER A 72 -8.64 10.28 5.87
N ASN A 73 -9.03 10.11 7.13
CA ASN A 73 -8.84 11.17 8.12
C ASN A 73 -7.36 11.53 8.34
N PHE A 74 -6.44 10.59 8.06
CA PHE A 74 -5.00 10.83 8.09
C PHE A 74 -4.56 11.72 6.93
N PHE A 75 -4.87 11.35 5.68
CA PHE A 75 -4.47 12.14 4.51
C PHE A 75 -5.26 13.45 4.35
N GLU A 76 -6.47 13.55 4.91
CA GLU A 76 -7.26 14.78 4.95
C GLU A 76 -6.86 15.74 6.08
N ASN A 77 -5.90 15.36 6.95
CA ASN A 77 -5.42 16.24 8.01
C ASN A 77 -4.52 17.34 7.43
N GLU A 78 -5.07 18.53 7.23
CA GLU A 78 -4.36 19.68 6.66
C GLU A 78 -3.18 20.20 7.50
N SER A 79 -3.10 19.82 8.79
CA SER A 79 -1.93 20.14 9.63
C SER A 79 -0.72 19.27 9.28
N LEU A 80 -0.95 18.06 8.75
CA LEU A 80 0.08 17.13 8.29
C LEU A 80 0.31 17.28 6.77
N PHE A 81 -0.77 17.44 6.01
CA PHE A 81 -0.78 17.53 4.56
C PHE A 81 -1.47 18.83 4.11
N PRO A 82 -0.73 19.95 4.01
CA PRO A 82 -1.29 21.22 3.54
C PRO A 82 -2.04 21.05 2.21
N LYS A 83 -3.07 21.87 1.96
CA LYS A 83 -3.85 21.79 0.72
C LYS A 83 -2.96 21.80 -0.52
N GLY A 84 -3.14 20.80 -1.38
CA GLY A 84 -2.37 20.62 -2.62
C GLY A 84 -0.99 19.99 -2.43
N SER A 85 -0.62 19.57 -1.21
CA SER A 85 0.65 18.86 -0.97
C SER A 85 0.62 17.38 -1.33
N ILE A 86 -0.58 16.80 -1.48
CA ILE A 86 -0.79 15.40 -1.85
C ILE A 86 -1.90 15.28 -2.89
N GLU A 87 -1.84 14.22 -3.68
CA GLU A 87 -2.85 13.84 -4.66
C GLU A 87 -3.02 12.31 -4.64
N PHE A 88 -4.25 11.85 -4.87
CA PHE A 88 -4.51 10.42 -5.03
C PHE A 88 -4.04 9.98 -6.42
N ASP A 89 -3.15 8.98 -6.47
CA ASP A 89 -2.52 8.53 -7.71
C ASP A 89 -3.36 7.46 -8.45
N CYS A 90 -3.49 6.27 -7.86
CA CYS A 90 -4.21 5.15 -8.43
C CYS A 90 -4.66 4.16 -7.34
N ALA A 91 -5.53 3.22 -7.72
CA ALA A 91 -5.86 2.05 -6.90
C ALA A 91 -5.76 0.76 -7.72
N LEU A 92 -5.22 -0.27 -7.07
CA LEU A 92 -5.08 -1.61 -7.61
C LEU A 92 -5.92 -2.57 -6.77
N LEU A 93 -6.66 -3.45 -7.43
CA LEU A 93 -7.45 -4.48 -6.78
C LEU A 93 -6.77 -5.84 -6.93
N MET A 94 -6.52 -6.48 -5.80
CA MET A 94 -6.13 -7.88 -5.70
C MET A 94 -7.30 -8.68 -5.15
N ARG A 95 -7.74 -9.73 -5.85
CA ARG A 95 -8.89 -10.55 -5.42
C ARG A 95 -8.66 -12.02 -5.69
N ASN A 96 -9.00 -12.87 -4.72
CA ASN A 96 -8.91 -14.33 -4.83
C ASN A 96 -7.50 -14.84 -5.18
N ILE A 97 -6.46 -14.20 -4.62
CA ILE A 97 -5.07 -14.59 -4.85
C ILE A 97 -4.61 -15.48 -3.71
N ALA A 98 -4.14 -16.68 -4.07
CA ALA A 98 -3.49 -17.57 -3.13
C ALA A 98 -2.15 -16.96 -2.70
N HIS A 99 -2.01 -16.71 -1.40
CA HIS A 99 -0.86 -16.04 -0.83
C HIS A 99 -0.47 -16.65 0.52
N GLU A 100 0.79 -16.46 0.87
CA GLU A 100 1.38 -16.87 2.14
C GLU A 100 2.18 -15.72 2.73
N TRP A 101 2.28 -15.70 4.05
CA TRP A 101 3.11 -14.75 4.78
C TRP A 101 4.27 -15.49 5.42
N HIS A 102 5.49 -15.06 5.10
CA HIS A 102 6.72 -15.71 5.54
C HIS A 102 7.50 -14.74 6.43
N GLU A 103 7.80 -15.17 7.65
CA GLU A 103 8.72 -14.45 8.54
C GLU A 103 10.08 -14.28 7.84
N GLN A 104 10.66 -13.09 7.97
CA GLN A 104 12.01 -12.81 7.51
C GLN A 104 12.92 -12.52 8.71
N ALA A 105 14.22 -12.60 8.48
CA ALA A 105 15.20 -12.22 9.49
C ALA A 105 14.95 -10.79 10.00
N ASP A 106 15.15 -10.58 11.29
CA ASP A 106 15.07 -9.25 11.87
C ASP A 106 16.11 -8.32 11.23
N LEU A 107 15.68 -7.10 10.91
CA LEU A 107 16.59 -6.03 10.59
C LEU A 107 17.03 -5.36 11.89
N CYS A 108 18.27 -5.61 12.29
CA CYS A 108 18.89 -4.99 13.45
C CYS A 108 19.85 -3.88 13.00
N CYS A 109 19.62 -2.65 13.43
CA CYS A 109 20.63 -1.60 13.32
C CYS A 109 21.66 -1.79 14.44
N ALA A 110 22.94 -1.84 14.10
CA ALA A 110 23.98 -1.67 15.12
C ALA A 110 23.80 -0.29 15.76
N ALA A 111 23.86 -0.21 17.09
CA ALA A 111 23.83 1.08 17.78
C ALA A 111 25.01 1.93 17.27
N ALA A 112 24.70 3.16 16.85
CA ALA A 112 25.69 4.15 16.44
C ALA A 112 26.57 4.60 17.60
#